data_AF-A0A2D6SQN1-F1
#
_entry.id   AF-A0A2D6SQN1-F1
#
_cell.length_a   1.000
_cell.length_b   1.000
_cell.length_c   1.000
_cell.angle_alpha   90.00
_cell.angle_beta   90.00
_cell.angle_gamma   90.00
#
_symmetry.space_group_name_H-M   'P 1'
#
loop_
_entity.id
_entity.type
_entity.pdbx_description
1 polymer ?
#
loop_
_entity_poly.entity_id
_entity_poly.type
_entity_poly.pdbx_seq_one_letter_code
_entity_poly.pdbx_strand_id
1 'polypeptide(L)' 'MACRLFSNRLRVDRIVPGKSRPKAFKSEESANKWAKANNIKNYTLRNLRKEGDKKKIKIVVK' A
#
# COMPACT_ATOMS: atom_id res chain seq x y z
N MET A 1 12.81 36.38 -41.83
CA MET A 1 12.79 36.63 -40.38
C MET A 1 12.13 35.45 -39.70
N ALA A 2 12.93 34.62 -39.03
CA ALA A 2 12.46 33.41 -38.36
C ALA A 2 12.78 33.51 -36.87
N CYS A 3 11.74 33.68 -36.05
CA CYS A 3 11.79 33.44 -34.61
C CYS A 3 10.62 32.52 -34.26
N ARG A 4 10.77 31.21 -34.55
CA ARG A 4 9.90 30.20 -33.95
C ARG A 4 10.42 29.97 -32.53
N LEU A 5 9.75 30.60 -31.57
CA LEU A 5 9.93 30.38 -30.14
C LEU A 5 9.90 28.87 -29.87
N PHE A 6 11.08 28.30 -29.61
CA PHE A 6 11.24 26.93 -29.15
C PHE A 6 10.67 26.87 -27.72
N SER A 7 9.36 26.66 -27.62
CA SER A 7 8.70 26.39 -26.36
C SER A 7 9.14 25.00 -25.91
N ASN A 8 10.22 24.96 -25.12
CA ASN A 8 10.60 23.81 -24.31
C ASN A 8 9.48 23.55 -23.29
N ARG A 9 8.40 22.92 -23.75
CA ARG A 9 7.35 22.37 -22.91
C ARG A 9 7.95 21.18 -22.19
N LEU A 10 8.55 21.45 -21.03
CA LEU A 10 9.13 20.46 -20.14
C LEU A 10 8.16 19.28 -20.03
N ARG A 11 8.59 18.11 -20.52
CA ARG A 11 7.88 16.85 -20.28
C ARG A 11 7.99 16.62 -18.78
N VAL A 12 6.92 16.93 -18.05
CA VAL A 12 6.79 16.48 -16.67
C VAL A 12 6.70 14.96 -16.77
N ASP A 13 7.79 14.25 -16.46
CA ASP A 13 7.76 12.80 -16.35
C ASP A 13 6.63 12.45 -15.38
N ARG A 14 5.57 11.88 -15.94
CA ARG A 14 4.35 11.60 -15.21
C ARG A 14 4.70 10.52 -14.21
N ILE A 15 4.88 10.89 -12.94
CA ILE A 15 5.06 9.93 -11.83
C ILE A 15 3.83 9.04 -11.82
N VAL A 16 3.97 7.81 -12.31
CA VAL A 16 2.89 6.82 -12.27
C VAL A 16 2.77 6.37 -10.82
N PRO A 17 1.61 6.54 -10.16
CA PRO A 17 1.45 6.11 -8.78
C PRO A 17 1.65 4.59 -8.70
N GLY A 18 2.60 4.18 -7.86
CA GLY A 18 2.86 2.75 -7.61
C GLY A 18 1.63 2.07 -7.00
N LYS A 19 1.47 0.76 -7.25
CA LYS A 19 0.41 -0.04 -6.63
C LYS A 19 0.50 0.06 -5.10
N SER A 20 -0.62 0.39 -4.45
CA SER A 20 -0.68 0.48 -2.99
C SER A 20 -0.46 -0.91 -2.38
N ARG A 21 0.57 -1.02 -1.52
CA ARG A 21 0.86 -2.27 -0.84
C ARG A 21 -0.11 -2.44 0.34
N PRO A 22 -0.65 -3.64 0.57
CA PRO A 22 -1.53 -3.89 1.70
C PRO A 22 -0.78 -3.70 3.02
N LYS A 23 -1.47 -3.13 4.02
CA LYS A 23 -0.91 -2.93 5.36
C LYS A 23 -0.62 -4.29 6.00
N ALA A 24 0.55 -4.39 6.62
CA ALA A 24 0.95 -5.57 7.40
C ALA A 24 1.27 -5.14 8.84
N PHE A 25 0.91 -6.00 9.79
CA PHE A 25 1.01 -5.76 11.22
C PHE A 25 2.04 -6.68 11.86
N LYS A 26 2.62 -6.22 12.98
CA LYS A 26 3.59 -6.99 13.76
C LYS A 26 2.93 -7.85 14.85
N SER A 27 1.70 -7.53 15.25
CA SER A 27 0.94 -8.25 16.28
C SER A 27 -0.51 -8.45 15.87
N GLU A 28 -1.17 -9.46 16.45
CA GLU A 28 -2.56 -9.80 16.17
C GLU A 28 -3.51 -8.74 16.75
N GLU A 29 -3.20 -8.22 17.94
CA GLU A 29 -3.96 -7.14 18.56
C GLU A 29 -3.99 -5.87 17.68
N SER A 30 -2.84 -5.48 17.12
CA SER A 30 -2.78 -4.30 16.25
C SER A 30 -3.56 -4.50 14.96
N ALA A 31 -3.53 -5.71 14.39
CA ALA A 31 -4.36 -6.07 13.24
C ALA A 31 -5.86 -5.99 13.58
N ASN A 32 -6.28 -6.52 14.72
CA ASN A 32 -7.68 -6.51 15.15
C ASN A 32 -8.20 -5.10 15.44
N LYS A 33 -7.40 -4.26 16.11
CA LYS A 33 -7.75 -2.84 16.35
C LYS A 33 -7.94 -2.10 15.03
N TRP A 34 -7.06 -2.35 14.06
CA TRP A 34 -7.17 -1.75 12.73
C TRP A 34 -8.40 -2.26 11.97
N ALA A 35 -8.69 -3.56 12.00
CA ALA A 35 -9.88 -4.12 11.36
C ALA A 35 -11.18 -3.52 11.93
N LYS A 36 -11.26 -3.36 13.26
CA LYS A 36 -12.39 -2.71 13.94
C LYS A 36 -12.54 -1.25 13.51
N ALA A 37 -11.45 -0.49 13.47
CA ALA A 37 -11.46 0.91 13.04
C ALA A 37 -11.93 1.09 11.58
N ASN A 38 -11.70 0.09 10.73
CA ASN A 38 -12.13 0.10 9.32
C ASN A 38 -13.47 -0.62 9.09
N ASN A 39 -14.20 -0.98 10.16
CA ASN A 39 -15.49 -1.68 10.09
C ASN A 39 -15.47 -3.02 9.32
N ILE A 40 -14.34 -3.71 9.31
CA ILE A 40 -14.18 -4.99 8.62
C ILE A 40 -14.67 -6.10 9.56
N LYS A 41 -15.82 -6.71 9.23
CA LYS A 41 -16.45 -7.76 10.05
C LYS A 41 -15.95 -9.17 9.72
N ASN A 42 -15.78 -9.47 8.43
CA ASN A 42 -15.38 -10.79 7.95
C ASN A 42 -13.93 -10.76 7.45
N TYR A 43 -12.97 -10.98 8.34
CA TYR A 43 -11.56 -11.06 7.98
C TYR A 43 -10.86 -12.25 8.62
N THR A 44 -9.78 -12.66 7.96
CA THR A 44 -8.86 -13.68 8.48
C THR A 44 -7.47 -13.06 8.65
N LEU A 45 -6.79 -13.48 9.71
CA LEU A 45 -5.40 -13.09 9.97
C LEU A 45 -4.49 -14.14 9.33
N ARG A 46 -3.72 -13.73 8.32
CA ARG A 46 -2.74 -14.60 7.66
C ARG A 46 -1.34 -14.11 7.97
N ASN A 47 -0.51 -14.96 8.57
CA ASN A 47 0.91 -14.68 8.68
C ASN A 47 1.57 -14.90 7.30
N LEU A 48 2.27 -13.88 6.82
CA LEU A 48 2.98 -13.91 5.54
C LEU A 48 4.35 -14.57 5.65
N ARG A 49 4.89 -14.68 6.87
CA ARG A 49 6.14 -15.40 7.12
C ARG A 49 5.81 -16.83 7.51
N LYS A 50 6.46 -17.79 6.83
CA LYS A 50 6.35 -19.20 7.16
C LYS A 50 7.13 -19.55 8.43
N GLU A 51 8.27 -18.88 8.65
CA GLU A 51 9.18 -19.15 9.77
C GLU A 51 9.80 -17.85 10.34
N GLY A 52 10.13 -17.87 11.64
CA GLY A 52 10.85 -16.83 12.38
C GLY A 52 10.02 -16.08 13.44
N ASP A 53 10.72 -15.48 14.41
CA ASP A 53 10.12 -14.84 15.60
C ASP A 53 9.25 -13.62 15.26
N LYS A 54 9.54 -12.98 14.14
CA LYS A 54 8.87 -11.74 13.71
C LYS A 54 7.63 -12.06 12.89
N LYS A 55 6.45 -11.88 13.49
CA LYS A 55 5.15 -11.99 12.82
C LYS A 55 4.96 -10.87 11.78
N LYS A 56 4.43 -11.23 10.60
CA LYS A 56 3.98 -10.27 9.58
C LYS A 56 2.56 -10.62 9.16
N ILE A 57 1.60 -10.08 9.89
CA ILE A 57 0.18 -10.43 9.79
C ILE A 57 -0.50 -9.53 8.77
N LYS A 58 -1.19 -10.15 7.83
CA LYS A 58 -2.06 -9.48 6.87
C LYS A 58 -3.51 -9.83 7.18
N ILE A 59 -4.36 -8.82 7.10
CA ILE A 59 -5.80 -8.97 7.17
C ILE A 59 -6.28 -9.29 5.76
N VAL A 60 -6.95 -10.44 5.59
CA VAL A 60 -7.57 -10.84 4.33
C VAL A 60 -9.08 -10.82 4.54
N VAL A 61 -9.75 -9.88 3.88
CA VAL A 61 -11.21 -9.81 3.83
C VAL A 61 -11.72 -10.99 3.00
N LYS A 62 -12.74 -11.69 3.51
CA LYS A 62 -13.45 -12.74 2.77
C LYS A 62 -14.63 -12.14 2.02
#